data_AF-A0A197JS03-F1
#
_entry.id   AF-A0A197JS03-F1
#
_cell.length_a   1.000
_cell.length_b   1.000
_cell.length_c   1.000
_cell.angle_alpha   90.00
_cell.angle_beta   90.00
_cell.angle_gamma   90.00
#
_symmetry.space_group_name_H-M   'P 1'
#
loop_
_entity.id
_entity.type
_entity.pdbx_description
1 polymer ?
#
loop_
_entity_poly.entity_id
_entity_poly.type
_entity_poly.pdbx_seq_one_letter_code
_entity_poly.pdbx_strand_id
1 'polypeptide(L)'
;QVRNVEWILYAGYDIATWYYSPYPDEYQDCQRLFICEYCLKYIRTVESFITHTKTTCKRKRPPGTVVYSKGINKIYKVDGKTNKLYCQNLCLLAKLFLDNKTLYFDVPGFQFFVLTETRTGDRADVPVGFFSKEIVSYDGYNLACILVLPPFQRKSYGKVLIEFSYELTKIEGKVGSPEKPLSDLGKLGYVSYWITAILRELYPQVAFSIRELAAKTGIMEEDLLETLVTMGWMSH
;
A
#
# COMPACT_ATOMS: atom_id res chain seq x y z
N GLN A 1 -9.68 0.99 -22.43
CA GLN A 1 -9.79 1.96 -21.33
C GLN A 1 -8.98 3.19 -21.72
N VAL A 2 -9.54 4.40 -21.65
CA VAL A 2 -8.82 5.63 -22.02
C VAL A 2 -7.92 6.01 -20.83
N ARG A 3 -6.60 6.06 -21.05
CA ARG A 3 -5.64 6.60 -20.08
C ARG A 3 -5.48 8.09 -20.36
N ASN A 4 -5.39 8.90 -19.30
CA ASN A 4 -5.24 10.34 -19.39
C ASN A 4 -3.78 10.81 -19.17
N VAL A 5 -3.03 10.05 -18.35
CA VAL A 5 -1.59 10.20 -18.18
C VAL A 5 -0.93 8.95 -18.75
N GLU A 6 -0.03 9.07 -19.71
CA GLU A 6 0.61 7.90 -20.35
C GLU A 6 1.84 7.41 -19.57
N TRP A 7 2.67 8.33 -19.09
CA TRP A 7 3.90 8.04 -18.34
C TRP A 7 4.03 8.93 -17.10
N ILE A 8 4.74 8.45 -16.08
CA ILE A 8 5.19 9.27 -14.96
C ILE A 8 6.70 9.17 -14.77
N LEU A 9 7.34 10.28 -14.40
CA LEU A 9 8.70 10.28 -13.84
C LEU A 9 8.61 10.30 -12.31
N TYR A 10 9.07 9.23 -11.66
CA TYR A 10 9.07 9.10 -10.21
C TYR A 10 10.36 8.43 -9.72
N ALA A 11 11.08 9.04 -8.78
CA ALA A 11 12.30 8.49 -8.18
C ALA A 11 13.37 8.04 -9.19
N GLY A 12 13.47 8.73 -10.33
CA GLY A 12 14.39 8.39 -11.42
C GLY A 12 13.89 7.30 -12.38
N TYR A 13 12.70 6.76 -12.16
CA TYR A 13 12.06 5.79 -13.04
C TYR A 13 11.03 6.46 -13.94
N ASP A 14 11.05 6.13 -15.23
CA ASP A 14 9.97 6.43 -16.17
C ASP A 14 9.01 5.23 -16.20
N ILE A 15 7.76 5.44 -15.80
CA ILE A 15 6.81 4.37 -15.49
C ILE A 15 5.57 4.55 -16.36
N ALA A 16 5.26 3.55 -17.19
CA ALA A 16 4.01 3.51 -17.95
C ALA A 16 2.82 3.30 -17.00
N THR A 17 1.76 4.08 -17.19
CA THR A 17 0.53 3.98 -16.39
C THR A 17 -0.39 2.88 -16.94
N TRP A 18 -1.24 2.33 -16.07
CA TRP A 18 -2.13 1.22 -16.40
C TRP A 18 -3.57 1.69 -16.57
N TYR A 19 -4.00 2.61 -15.71
CA TYR A 19 -5.39 3.05 -15.62
C TYR A 19 -5.53 4.57 -15.62
N TYR A 20 -6.74 5.03 -15.90
CA TYR A 20 -7.15 6.42 -15.69
C TYR A 20 -6.99 6.81 -14.21
N SER A 21 -6.49 8.03 -13.96
CA SER A 21 -6.49 8.67 -12.64
C SER A 21 -7.05 10.09 -12.72
N PRO A 22 -7.95 10.52 -11.82
CA PRO A 22 -8.66 11.79 -11.89
C PRO A 22 -7.79 12.97 -11.42
N TYR A 23 -6.66 13.19 -12.09
CA TYR A 23 -5.90 14.43 -11.96
C TYR A 23 -6.75 15.62 -12.45
N PRO A 24 -6.49 16.85 -12.00
CA PRO A 24 -7.19 18.04 -12.48
C PRO A 24 -7.15 18.19 -14.01
N ASP A 25 -8.14 18.87 -14.59
CA ASP A 25 -8.35 18.96 -16.04
C ASP A 25 -7.10 19.37 -16.84
N GLU A 26 -6.28 20.26 -16.28
CA GLU A 26 -5.01 20.71 -16.87
C GLU A 26 -3.94 19.60 -17.05
N TYR A 27 -4.18 18.39 -16.53
CA TYR A 27 -3.32 17.21 -16.61
C TYR A 27 -3.95 16.05 -17.41
N GLN A 28 -5.15 16.21 -17.97
CA GLN A 28 -5.90 15.10 -18.60
C GLN A 28 -5.33 14.60 -19.93
N ASP A 29 -4.49 15.40 -20.61
CA ASP A 29 -3.81 15.00 -21.87
C ASP A 29 -2.28 15.00 -21.68
N CYS A 30 -1.82 14.54 -20.51
CA CYS A 30 -0.42 14.63 -20.13
C CYS A 30 0.35 13.39 -20.59
N GLN A 31 1.19 13.53 -21.61
CA GLN A 31 2.05 12.42 -22.07
C GLN A 31 3.00 11.93 -20.96
N ARG A 32 3.59 12.86 -20.19
CA ARG A 32 4.45 12.53 -19.05
C ARG A 32 4.23 13.49 -17.89
N LEU A 33 3.89 12.94 -16.72
CA LEU A 33 3.71 13.68 -15.47
C LEU A 33 4.93 13.51 -14.56
N PHE A 34 5.44 14.59 -13.98
CA PHE A 34 6.58 14.56 -13.09
C PHE A 34 6.11 14.56 -11.63
N ILE A 35 6.50 13.55 -10.85
CA ILE A 35 6.01 13.39 -9.48
C ILE A 35 7.19 13.48 -8.50
N CYS A 36 7.11 14.44 -7.57
CA CYS A 36 8.12 14.56 -6.52
C CYS A 36 8.11 13.33 -5.61
N GLU A 37 9.25 12.63 -5.52
CA GLU A 37 9.40 11.42 -4.70
C GLU A 37 9.19 11.63 -3.19
N TYR A 38 9.17 12.87 -2.69
CA TYR A 38 9.02 13.15 -1.26
C TYR A 38 7.65 13.70 -0.86
N CYS A 39 7.12 14.64 -1.63
CA CYS A 39 5.83 15.28 -1.32
C CYS A 39 4.68 14.81 -2.22
N LEU A 40 4.99 13.97 -3.21
CA LEU A 40 4.08 13.40 -4.19
C LEU A 40 3.36 14.44 -5.06
N LYS A 41 3.80 15.72 -5.01
CA LYS A 41 3.27 16.76 -5.90
C LYS A 41 3.52 16.36 -7.35
N TYR A 42 2.45 16.35 -8.12
CA TYR A 42 2.46 16.18 -9.57
C TYR A 42 2.70 17.52 -10.27
N ILE A 43 3.52 17.50 -11.31
CA ILE A 43 4.02 18.69 -12.00
C ILE A 43 4.07 18.38 -13.51
N ARG A 44 3.63 19.34 -14.33
CA ARG A 44 3.47 19.12 -15.79
C ARG A 44 4.76 19.37 -16.58
N THR A 45 5.56 20.37 -16.19
CA THR A 45 6.75 20.78 -16.95
C THR A 45 8.05 20.43 -16.25
N VAL A 46 9.09 20.17 -17.04
CA VAL A 46 10.43 19.81 -16.55
C VAL A 46 11.03 20.97 -15.74
N GLU A 47 10.88 22.21 -16.20
CA GLU A 47 11.40 23.41 -15.55
C GLU A 47 10.79 23.58 -14.16
N SER A 48 9.46 23.39 -14.04
CA SER A 48 8.76 23.45 -12.75
C SER A 48 9.17 22.30 -11.84
N PHE A 49 9.42 21.11 -12.38
CA PHE A 49 9.87 19.96 -11.61
C PHE A 49 11.30 20.16 -11.08
N ILE A 50 12.21 20.67 -11.90
CA ILE A 50 13.59 21.01 -11.51
C ILE A 50 13.57 22.09 -10.42
N THR A 51 12.77 23.14 -10.63
CA THR A 51 12.61 24.22 -9.63
C THR A 51 12.08 23.66 -8.32
N HIS A 52 11.04 22.83 -8.40
CA HIS A 52 10.44 22.21 -7.22
C HIS A 52 11.44 21.35 -6.45
N THR A 53 12.19 20.47 -7.14
CA THR A 53 13.12 19.53 -6.50
C THR A 53 14.38 20.22 -5.96
N LYS A 54 14.86 21.29 -6.59
CA LYS A 54 16.07 22.01 -6.16
C LYS A 54 15.80 23.08 -5.10
N THR A 55 14.72 23.86 -5.23
CA THR A 55 14.53 25.06 -4.42
C THR A 55 13.28 25.02 -3.54
N THR A 56 12.15 24.53 -4.06
CA THR A 56 10.85 24.61 -3.37
C THR A 56 10.65 23.51 -2.32
N CYS A 57 10.88 22.25 -2.67
CA CYS A 57 10.62 21.11 -1.81
C CYS A 57 11.75 20.91 -0.81
N LYS A 58 11.44 21.02 0.48
CA LYS A 58 12.39 20.75 1.57
C LYS A 58 12.24 19.36 2.19
N ARG A 59 11.26 18.57 1.73
CA ARG A 59 11.01 17.22 2.25
C ARG A 59 12.03 16.23 1.72
N LYS A 60 12.34 15.23 2.54
CA LYS A 60 13.23 14.09 2.22
C LYS A 60 12.64 12.74 2.64
N ARG A 61 11.38 12.73 3.08
CA ARG A 61 10.66 11.58 3.62
C ARG A 61 9.15 11.86 3.64
N PRO A 62 8.30 10.82 3.74
CA PRO A 62 6.87 11.01 4.01
C PRO A 62 6.65 11.86 5.27
N PRO A 63 5.51 12.57 5.37
CA PRO A 63 5.08 13.13 6.64
C PRO A 63 4.68 12.02 7.63
N GLY A 64 4.25 12.40 8.83
CA GLY A 64 3.77 11.45 9.84
C GLY A 64 4.91 10.80 10.64
N THR A 65 4.64 9.62 11.19
CA THR A 65 5.50 8.98 12.21
C THR A 65 6.02 7.65 11.71
N VAL A 66 7.31 7.38 11.91
CA VAL A 66 7.89 6.06 11.64
C VAL A 66 7.35 5.06 12.66
N VAL A 67 6.69 4.01 12.19
CA VAL A 67 6.12 2.92 13.01
C VAL A 67 6.85 1.59 12.84
N TYR A 68 7.76 1.51 11.87
CA TYR A 68 8.63 0.37 11.64
C TYR A 68 9.95 0.83 11.01
N SER A 69 11.05 0.20 11.40
CA SER A 69 12.37 0.44 10.81
C SER A 69 13.23 -0.82 10.88
N LYS A 70 13.68 -1.32 9.74
CA LYS A 70 14.61 -2.45 9.65
C LYS A 70 15.51 -2.32 8.42
N GLY A 71 16.82 -2.21 8.65
CA GLY A 71 17.78 -1.96 7.58
C GLY A 71 17.45 -0.67 6.84
N ILE A 72 17.29 -0.75 5.52
CA ILE A 72 16.89 0.39 4.67
C ILE A 72 15.38 0.65 4.64
N ASN A 73 14.56 -0.29 5.13
CA ASN A 73 13.11 -0.22 5.03
C ASN A 73 12.51 0.50 6.24
N LYS A 74 11.61 1.45 6.00
CA LYS A 74 10.80 2.09 7.05
C LYS A 74 9.35 2.15 6.64
N ILE A 75 8.44 2.11 7.61
CA ILE A 75 7.01 2.35 7.38
C ILE A 75 6.60 3.60 8.15
N TYR A 76 6.01 4.56 7.44
CA TYR A 76 5.43 5.78 7.99
C TYR A 76 3.93 5.62 8.14
N LYS A 77 3.41 5.86 9.33
CA LYS A 77 1.98 6.07 9.56
C LYS A 77 1.65 7.54 9.28
N VAL A 78 0.85 7.77 8.26
CA VAL A 78 0.39 9.08 7.80
C VAL A 78 -1.12 9.17 8.00
N ASP A 79 -1.54 10.11 8.82
CA ASP A 79 -2.95 10.37 9.07
C ASP A 79 -3.55 11.24 7.95
N GLY A 80 -4.63 10.76 7.32
CA GLY A 80 -5.24 11.42 6.17
C GLY A 80 -5.93 12.74 6.48
N LYS A 81 -6.38 12.95 7.73
CA LYS A 81 -7.00 14.20 8.18
C LYS A 81 -5.96 15.32 8.30
N THR A 82 -4.82 15.02 8.91
CA THR A 82 -3.73 15.97 9.16
C THR A 82 -2.84 16.21 7.94
N ASN A 83 -2.71 15.22 7.05
CA ASN A 83 -1.83 15.28 5.87
C ASN A 83 -2.59 15.20 4.54
N LYS A 84 -3.77 15.84 4.48
CA LYS A 84 -4.73 15.75 3.37
C LYS A 84 -4.10 15.81 1.98
N LEU A 85 -3.31 16.85 1.68
CA LEU A 85 -2.70 17.03 0.35
C LEU A 85 -1.75 15.89 -0.02
N TYR A 86 -0.93 15.43 0.93
CA TYR A 86 0.00 14.31 0.68
C TYR A 86 -0.78 13.02 0.38
N CYS A 87 -1.81 12.73 1.16
CA CYS A 87 -2.62 11.52 0.98
C CYS A 87 -3.46 11.56 -0.31
N GLN A 88 -3.99 12.74 -0.70
CA GLN A 88 -4.67 12.91 -1.98
C GLN A 88 -3.72 12.68 -3.16
N ASN A 89 -2.51 13.24 -3.10
CA ASN A 89 -1.47 12.99 -4.10
C ASN A 89 -1.10 11.50 -4.19
N LEU A 90 -0.97 10.83 -3.04
CA LEU A 90 -0.71 9.39 -2.97
C LEU A 90 -1.85 8.58 -3.61
N CYS A 91 -3.11 8.94 -3.35
CA CYS A 91 -4.27 8.29 -3.95
C CYS A 91 -4.33 8.47 -5.47
N LEU A 92 -4.04 9.67 -5.98
CA LEU A 92 -3.98 9.94 -7.42
C LEU A 92 -2.86 9.14 -8.09
N LEU A 93 -1.67 9.09 -7.47
CA LEU A 93 -0.57 8.24 -7.93
C LEU A 93 -0.98 6.76 -7.93
N ALA A 94 -1.64 6.30 -6.86
CA ALA A 94 -2.06 4.91 -6.75
C ALA A 94 -3.10 4.52 -7.80
N LYS A 95 -4.04 5.42 -8.12
CA LYS A 95 -5.10 5.18 -9.08
C LYS A 95 -4.58 4.94 -10.51
N LEU A 96 -3.39 5.42 -10.84
CA LEU A 96 -2.72 5.09 -12.12
C LEU A 96 -2.40 3.59 -12.27
N PHE A 97 -2.37 2.85 -11.16
CA PHE A 97 -1.97 1.43 -11.09
C PHE A 97 -3.04 0.54 -10.42
N LEU A 98 -4.18 1.12 -10.01
CA LEU A 98 -5.31 0.41 -9.41
C LEU A 98 -6.59 0.72 -10.19
N ASP A 99 -7.26 -0.32 -10.68
CA ASP A 99 -8.49 -0.15 -11.47
C ASP A 99 -9.66 0.31 -10.59
N ASN A 100 -9.90 -0.42 -9.50
CA ASN A 100 -11.11 -0.30 -8.67
C ASN A 100 -11.02 0.73 -7.52
N LYS A 101 -10.05 1.65 -7.53
CA LYS A 101 -9.94 2.66 -6.47
C LYS A 101 -10.94 3.79 -6.71
N THR A 102 -11.92 3.93 -5.82
CA THR A 102 -13.01 4.93 -5.93
C THR A 102 -12.80 6.16 -5.04
N LEU A 103 -12.13 6.02 -3.90
CA LEU A 103 -11.87 7.11 -2.96
C LEU A 103 -10.46 7.67 -3.13
N TYR A 104 -10.37 8.90 -3.65
CA TYR A 104 -9.10 9.61 -3.88
C TYR A 104 -9.03 11.02 -3.28
N PHE A 105 -10.17 11.70 -3.06
CA PHE A 105 -10.20 13.03 -2.44
C PHE A 105 -10.64 13.02 -0.97
N ASP A 106 -11.48 12.07 -0.58
CA ASP A 106 -11.93 11.89 0.80
C ASP A 106 -10.97 10.96 1.57
N VAL A 107 -9.93 11.58 2.12
CA VAL A 107 -8.85 10.91 2.86
C VAL A 107 -8.93 11.01 4.40
N PRO A 108 -9.69 11.93 5.05
CA PRO A 108 -9.74 12.02 6.51
C PRO A 108 -10.14 10.74 7.27
N GLY A 109 -10.93 9.85 6.66
CA GLY A 109 -11.33 8.57 7.25
C GLY A 109 -10.24 7.49 7.25
N PHE A 110 -9.05 7.78 6.70
CA PHE A 110 -8.01 6.79 6.44
C PHE A 110 -6.69 7.09 7.13
N GLN A 111 -6.02 6.01 7.55
CA GLN A 111 -4.59 5.98 7.86
C GLN A 111 -3.84 5.34 6.70
N PHE A 112 -2.70 5.91 6.33
CA PHE A 112 -1.83 5.40 5.27
C PHE A 112 -0.52 4.91 5.89
N PHE A 113 -0.12 3.71 5.51
CA PHE A 113 1.13 3.08 5.95
C PHE A 113 2.09 3.02 4.76
N VAL A 114 2.97 4.00 4.67
CA VAL A 114 3.85 4.22 3.52
C VAL A 114 5.20 3.55 3.77
N LEU A 115 5.50 2.53 2.99
CA LEU A 115 6.79 1.85 2.99
C LEU A 115 7.78 2.64 2.13
N THR A 116 8.98 2.85 2.69
CA THR A 116 10.07 3.58 2.04
C THR A 116 11.37 2.79 2.04
N GLU A 117 12.18 3.01 1.02
CA GLU A 117 13.62 2.65 1.02
C GLU A 117 14.47 3.88 1.38
N THR A 118 15.39 3.74 2.34
CA THR A 118 16.35 4.78 2.72
C THR A 118 17.50 4.79 1.71
N ARG A 119 17.67 5.90 0.98
CA ARG A 119 18.78 6.10 0.04
C ARG A 119 20.09 6.37 0.79
N THR A 120 21.16 5.67 0.41
CA THR A 120 22.46 5.69 1.11
C THR A 120 23.16 7.05 1.14
N GLY A 121 22.98 7.87 0.11
CA GLY A 121 23.62 9.19 0.00
C GLY A 121 22.99 10.25 0.89
N ASP A 122 21.82 10.76 0.51
CA ASP A 122 21.16 11.87 1.20
C ASP A 122 20.23 11.43 2.35
N ARG A 123 20.27 10.14 2.71
CA ARG A 123 19.43 9.51 3.76
C ARG A 123 17.95 9.85 3.61
N ALA A 124 17.52 10.02 2.37
CA ALA A 124 16.14 10.29 2.04
C ALA A 124 15.34 8.99 2.02
N ASP A 125 14.12 9.04 2.53
CA ASP A 125 13.21 7.90 2.60
C ASP A 125 12.24 8.00 1.42
N VAL A 126 12.48 7.20 0.38
CA VAL A 126 11.73 7.23 -0.87
C VAL A 126 10.56 6.23 -0.79
N PRO A 127 9.29 6.66 -0.94
CA PRO A 127 8.15 5.75 -0.97
C PRO A 127 8.25 4.75 -2.11
N VAL A 128 8.06 3.47 -1.79
CA VAL A 128 8.08 2.34 -2.74
C VAL A 128 6.74 1.62 -2.81
N GLY A 129 5.90 1.78 -1.78
CA GLY A 129 4.57 1.22 -1.71
C GLY A 129 3.83 1.70 -0.47
N PHE A 130 2.55 1.38 -0.37
CA PHE A 130 1.75 1.69 0.80
C PHE A 130 0.56 0.76 0.92
N PHE A 131 -0.09 0.79 2.07
CA PHE A 131 -1.51 0.46 2.16
C PHE A 131 -2.29 1.55 2.92
N SER A 132 -3.60 1.61 2.69
CA SER A 132 -4.53 2.42 3.48
C SER A 132 -5.42 1.53 4.33
N LYS A 133 -5.80 2.02 5.51
CA LYS A 133 -6.70 1.38 6.46
C LYS A 133 -7.73 2.41 6.93
N GLU A 134 -9.00 2.05 6.92
CA GLU A 134 -10.06 2.89 7.50
C GLU A 134 -9.86 3.01 9.02
N ILE A 135 -10.09 4.21 9.56
CA ILE A 135 -10.06 4.42 11.01
C ILE A 135 -11.22 3.65 11.67
N VAL A 136 -12.37 3.64 11.00
CA VAL A 136 -13.56 2.86 11.39
C VAL A 136 -13.95 2.02 10.18
N SER A 137 -13.75 0.70 10.28
CA SER A 137 -14.19 -0.25 9.26
C SER A 137 -15.31 -1.10 9.85
N TYR A 138 -16.51 -1.01 9.27
CA TYR A 138 -17.69 -1.75 9.74
C TYR A 138 -17.63 -3.22 9.39
N ASP A 139 -17.01 -3.55 8.25
CA ASP A 139 -16.81 -4.93 7.77
C ASP A 139 -15.57 -5.60 8.39
N GLY A 140 -14.84 -4.90 9.26
CA GLY A 140 -13.65 -5.42 9.91
C GLY A 140 -12.43 -5.52 8.97
N TYR A 141 -12.38 -4.73 7.91
CA TYR A 141 -11.23 -4.72 7.02
C TYR A 141 -10.01 -4.07 7.68
N ASN A 142 -8.88 -4.77 7.62
CA ASN A 142 -7.61 -4.24 8.13
C ASN A 142 -6.81 -3.50 7.04
N LEU A 143 -7.25 -3.60 5.79
CA LEU A 143 -6.59 -3.01 4.64
C LEU A 143 -7.64 -2.69 3.54
N ALA A 144 -7.69 -1.43 3.12
CA ALA A 144 -8.60 -0.94 2.07
C ALA A 144 -7.96 -0.95 0.67
N CYS A 145 -6.73 -0.42 0.57
CA CYS A 145 -5.97 -0.44 -0.69
C CYS A 145 -4.52 -0.78 -0.39
N ILE A 146 -3.88 -1.57 -1.26
CA ILE A 146 -2.45 -1.86 -1.20
C ILE A 146 -1.84 -1.67 -2.58
N LEU A 147 -0.66 -1.05 -2.62
CA LEU A 147 0.11 -0.89 -3.84
C LEU A 147 1.60 -0.93 -3.55
N VAL A 148 2.33 -1.68 -4.38
CA VAL A 148 3.77 -1.49 -4.58
C VAL A 148 3.96 -0.88 -5.96
N LEU A 149 4.68 0.24 -6.02
CA LEU A 149 4.93 0.95 -7.27
C LEU A 149 5.66 0.04 -8.27
N PRO A 150 5.33 0.05 -9.57
CA PRO A 150 5.79 -0.96 -10.52
C PRO A 150 7.31 -1.25 -10.51
N PRO A 151 8.23 -0.25 -10.46
CA PRO A 151 9.67 -0.51 -10.43
C PRO A 151 10.18 -1.24 -9.18
N PHE A 152 9.36 -1.29 -8.14
CA PHE A 152 9.69 -1.88 -6.84
C PHE A 152 8.95 -3.21 -6.60
N GLN A 153 8.14 -3.65 -7.55
CA GLN A 153 7.49 -4.96 -7.47
C GLN A 153 8.52 -6.10 -7.54
N ARG A 154 8.12 -7.31 -7.10
CA ARG A 154 8.96 -8.51 -7.04
C ARG A 154 10.20 -8.40 -6.12
N LYS A 155 10.24 -7.38 -5.25
CA LYS A 155 11.25 -7.19 -4.18
C LYS A 155 10.70 -7.53 -2.78
N SER A 156 9.64 -8.33 -2.70
CA SER A 156 8.94 -8.72 -1.46
C SER A 156 8.28 -7.60 -0.66
N TYR A 157 8.27 -6.34 -1.15
CA TYR A 157 7.61 -5.22 -0.46
C TYR A 157 6.10 -5.42 -0.24
N GLY A 158 5.42 -6.10 -1.17
CA GLY A 158 4.01 -6.45 -0.99
C GLY A 158 3.80 -7.37 0.22
N LYS A 159 4.68 -8.36 0.38
CA LYS A 159 4.66 -9.25 1.55
C LYS A 159 4.91 -8.49 2.84
N VAL A 160 5.88 -7.57 2.85
CA VAL A 160 6.15 -6.71 4.03
C VAL A 160 4.92 -5.89 4.42
N LEU A 161 4.22 -5.31 3.44
CA LEU A 161 3.01 -4.52 3.69
C LEU A 161 1.85 -5.37 4.22
N ILE A 162 1.61 -6.54 3.63
CA ILE A 162 0.59 -7.49 4.09
C ILE A 162 0.91 -7.96 5.52
N GLU A 163 2.15 -8.43 5.77
CA GLU A 163 2.59 -8.86 7.10
C GLU A 163 2.39 -7.74 8.13
N PHE A 164 2.82 -6.51 7.80
CA PHE A 164 2.66 -5.38 8.71
C PHE A 164 1.18 -5.05 9.01
N SER A 165 0.29 -5.16 8.02
CA SER A 165 -1.15 -4.95 8.24
C SER A 165 -1.73 -5.93 9.28
N TYR A 166 -1.29 -7.18 9.27
CA TYR A 166 -1.71 -8.19 10.25
C TYR A 166 -1.01 -8.04 11.61
N GLU A 167 0.25 -7.58 11.65
CA GLU A 167 0.88 -7.21 12.93
C GLU A 167 0.10 -6.11 13.64
N LEU A 168 -0.40 -5.10 12.90
CA LEU A 168 -1.29 -4.09 13.47
C LEU A 168 -2.61 -4.69 13.98
N THR A 169 -3.24 -5.57 13.19
CA THR A 169 -4.46 -6.27 13.59
C THR A 169 -4.28 -7.06 14.89
N LYS A 170 -3.16 -7.77 15.04
CA LYS A 170 -2.83 -8.51 16.26
C LYS A 170 -2.60 -7.59 17.46
N ILE A 171 -1.89 -6.47 17.27
CA ILE A 171 -1.70 -5.45 18.33
C ILE A 171 -3.05 -4.88 18.79
N GLU A 172 -4.01 -4.74 17.89
CA GLU A 172 -5.36 -4.29 18.19
C GLU A 172 -6.23 -5.36 18.87
N GLY A 173 -5.74 -6.60 19.00
CA GLY A 173 -6.50 -7.73 19.56
C GLY A 173 -7.71 -8.13 18.69
N LYS A 174 -7.61 -7.91 17.37
CA LYS A 174 -8.70 -8.14 16.41
C LYS A 174 -8.32 -9.21 15.40
N VAL A 175 -9.30 -9.60 14.60
CA VAL A 175 -9.11 -10.30 13.32
C VAL A 175 -9.46 -9.37 12.16
N GLY A 176 -8.93 -9.63 10.97
CA GLY A 176 -9.18 -8.80 9.80
C GLY A 176 -8.97 -9.51 8.46
N SER A 177 -9.57 -8.94 7.44
CA SER A 177 -9.42 -9.29 6.01
C SER A 177 -9.04 -8.03 5.23
N PRO A 178 -8.41 -8.15 4.05
CA PRO A 178 -8.45 -7.05 3.08
C PRO A 178 -9.87 -6.79 2.59
N GLU A 179 -10.11 -5.56 2.14
CA GLU A 179 -11.29 -5.15 1.37
C GLU A 179 -11.38 -5.95 0.06
N LYS A 180 -12.60 -6.33 -0.31
CA LYS A 180 -12.92 -7.14 -1.49
C LYS A 180 -13.61 -6.25 -2.55
N PRO A 181 -13.41 -6.50 -3.86
CA PRO A 181 -12.58 -7.55 -4.45
C PRO A 181 -11.08 -7.20 -4.49
N LEU A 182 -10.23 -8.21 -4.30
CA LEU A 182 -8.78 -8.11 -4.48
C LEU A 182 -8.40 -8.10 -5.96
N SER A 183 -7.30 -7.42 -6.31
CA SER A 183 -6.63 -7.64 -7.61
C SER A 183 -6.01 -9.04 -7.67
N ASP A 184 -5.79 -9.59 -8.87
CA ASP A 184 -5.16 -10.91 -9.04
C ASP A 184 -3.80 -11.00 -8.33
N LEU A 185 -2.97 -9.96 -8.49
CA LEU A 185 -1.67 -9.86 -7.80
C LEU A 185 -1.84 -9.77 -6.29
N GLY A 186 -2.86 -9.03 -5.83
CA GLY A 186 -3.24 -8.97 -4.42
C GLY A 186 -3.62 -10.34 -3.86
N LYS A 187 -4.51 -11.06 -4.54
CA LYS A 187 -4.96 -12.40 -4.14
C LYS A 187 -3.81 -13.37 -3.98
N LEU A 188 -2.88 -13.42 -4.94
CA LEU A 188 -1.67 -14.26 -4.84
C LEU A 188 -0.82 -13.90 -3.61
N GLY A 189 -0.64 -12.60 -3.33
CA GLY A 189 0.10 -12.13 -2.17
C GLY A 189 -0.55 -12.52 -0.84
N TYR A 190 -1.87 -12.35 -0.72
CA TYR A 190 -2.62 -12.70 0.48
C TYR A 190 -2.63 -14.20 0.75
N VAL A 191 -2.94 -15.02 -0.27
CA VAL A 191 -2.92 -16.48 -0.14
C VAL A 191 -1.54 -16.98 0.28
N SER A 192 -0.46 -16.45 -0.32
CA SER A 192 0.91 -16.79 0.07
C SER A 192 1.21 -16.44 1.53
N TYR A 193 0.74 -15.28 2.00
CA TYR A 193 0.88 -14.86 3.40
C TYR A 193 0.07 -15.77 4.34
N TRP A 194 -1.21 -16.01 4.05
CA TRP A 194 -2.09 -16.83 4.88
C TRP A 194 -1.55 -18.25 5.05
N ILE A 195 -1.15 -18.91 3.97
CA ILE A 195 -0.50 -20.23 4.04
C ILE A 195 0.72 -20.20 4.96
N THR A 196 1.57 -19.18 4.82
CA THR A 196 2.78 -19.03 5.65
C THR A 196 2.43 -18.81 7.12
N ALA A 197 1.43 -17.98 7.41
CA ALA A 197 0.98 -17.68 8.78
C ALA A 197 0.39 -18.93 9.44
N ILE A 198 -0.46 -19.67 8.72
CA ILE A 198 -1.05 -20.92 9.19
C ILE A 198 0.05 -21.93 9.51
N LEU A 199 0.98 -22.20 8.58
CA LEU A 199 2.05 -23.18 8.80
C LEU A 199 2.95 -22.87 10.01
N ARG A 200 3.19 -21.58 10.29
CA ARG A 200 3.96 -21.17 11.48
C ARG A 200 3.26 -21.52 12.78
N GLU A 201 1.94 -21.41 12.82
CA GLU A 201 1.15 -21.75 14.01
C GLU A 201 0.88 -23.25 14.15
N LEU A 202 0.83 -23.98 13.02
CA LEU A 202 0.66 -25.43 13.00
C LEU A 202 1.93 -26.19 13.38
N TYR A 203 3.12 -25.60 13.27
CA TYR A 203 4.34 -26.30 13.70
C TYR A 203 4.69 -25.93 15.16
N PRO A 204 4.75 -26.88 16.11
CA PRO A 204 4.68 -28.35 16.00
C PRO A 204 3.31 -28.97 16.40
N GLN A 205 2.22 -28.20 16.40
CA GLN A 205 0.91 -28.64 16.87
C GLN A 205 0.13 -29.48 15.83
N VAL A 206 -0.34 -30.66 16.22
CA VAL A 206 -1.08 -31.56 15.31
C VAL A 206 -2.58 -31.22 15.23
N ALA A 207 -3.12 -30.53 16.24
CA ALA A 207 -4.53 -30.17 16.31
C ALA A 207 -4.68 -28.67 16.59
N PHE A 208 -5.69 -28.05 15.97
CA PHE A 208 -6.03 -26.65 16.12
C PHE A 208 -7.53 -26.46 15.90
N SER A 209 -8.11 -25.44 16.54
CA SER A 209 -9.40 -24.91 16.11
C SER A 209 -9.21 -23.68 15.21
N ILE A 210 -10.15 -23.45 14.30
CA ILE A 210 -10.17 -22.25 13.44
C ILE A 210 -10.15 -20.97 14.28
N ARG A 211 -10.90 -20.95 15.39
CA ARG A 211 -10.98 -19.82 16.31
C ARG A 211 -9.64 -19.50 16.98
N GLU A 212 -8.89 -20.52 17.42
CA GLU A 212 -7.55 -20.32 17.99
C GLU A 212 -6.58 -19.80 16.93
N LEU A 213 -6.65 -20.34 15.72
CA LEU A 213 -5.80 -19.92 14.61
C LEU A 213 -6.09 -18.46 14.21
N ALA A 214 -7.36 -18.06 14.18
CA ALA A 214 -7.78 -16.68 13.94
C ALA A 214 -7.22 -15.74 15.02
N ALA A 215 -7.33 -16.12 16.30
CA ALA A 215 -6.82 -15.32 17.41
C ALA A 215 -5.29 -15.15 17.37
N LYS A 216 -4.54 -16.18 16.97
CA LYS A 216 -3.06 -16.14 16.88
C LYS A 216 -2.57 -15.37 15.65
N THR A 217 -3.21 -15.55 14.50
CA THR A 217 -2.77 -14.98 13.22
C THR A 217 -3.35 -13.60 12.95
N GLY A 218 -4.49 -13.25 13.56
CA GLY A 218 -5.27 -12.06 13.23
C GLY A 218 -6.04 -12.18 11.90
N ILE A 219 -6.09 -13.36 11.29
CA ILE A 219 -6.81 -13.62 10.04
C ILE A 219 -8.28 -13.96 10.37
N MET A 220 -9.22 -13.44 9.59
CA MET A 220 -10.64 -13.81 9.72
C MET A 220 -10.85 -15.32 9.49
N GLU A 221 -11.81 -15.90 10.21
CA GLU A 221 -12.11 -17.33 10.13
C GLU A 221 -12.49 -17.77 8.71
N GLU A 222 -13.21 -16.93 7.97
CA GLU A 222 -13.58 -17.18 6.57
C GLU A 222 -12.35 -17.35 5.67
N ASP A 223 -11.37 -16.45 5.76
CA ASP A 223 -10.15 -16.51 4.95
C ASP A 223 -9.29 -17.72 5.33
N LEU A 224 -9.27 -18.10 6.62
CA LEU A 224 -8.61 -19.32 7.09
C LEU A 224 -9.27 -20.57 6.49
N LEU A 225 -10.59 -20.66 6.57
CA LEU A 225 -11.35 -21.77 6.00
C LEU A 225 -11.15 -21.88 4.49
N GLU A 226 -11.27 -20.77 3.76
CA GLU A 226 -11.03 -20.73 2.31
C GLU A 226 -9.61 -21.21 1.98
N THR A 227 -8.61 -20.74 2.73
CA THR A 227 -7.20 -21.13 2.53
C THR A 227 -7.00 -22.62 2.79
N LEU A 228 -7.51 -23.16 3.91
CA LEU A 228 -7.35 -24.56 4.30
C LEU A 228 -8.03 -25.52 3.31
N VAL A 229 -9.23 -25.18 2.85
CA VAL A 229 -9.97 -25.95 1.83
C VAL A 229 -9.22 -25.90 0.50
N THR A 230 -8.77 -24.73 0.06
CA THR A 230 -8.02 -24.56 -1.19
C THR A 230 -6.72 -25.37 -1.19
N MET A 231 -6.07 -25.51 -0.03
CA MET A 231 -4.85 -26.31 0.14
C MET A 231 -5.12 -27.81 0.31
N GLY A 232 -6.39 -28.23 0.41
CA GLY A 232 -6.76 -29.62 0.68
C GLY A 232 -6.41 -30.10 2.09
N TRP A 233 -6.23 -29.20 3.05
CA TRP A 233 -5.90 -29.53 4.44
C TRP A 233 -7.16 -29.71 5.31
N MET A 234 -8.32 -29.38 4.76
CA MET A 234 -9.62 -29.55 5.38
C MET A 234 -10.63 -29.94 4.31
N SER A 235 -11.51 -30.89 4.62
CA SER A 235 -12.68 -31.22 3.81
C SER A 235 -13.90 -30.44 4.31
N HIS A 236 -14.85 -30.14 3.42
CA HIS A 236 -16.17 -29.64 3.79
C HIS A 236 -16.92 -30.60 4.71
#